data_AF-A0A1F9BXY3-F1
#
_entry.id   AF-A0A1F9BXY3-F1
#
_cell.length_a   1.000
_cell.length_b   1.000
_cell.length_c   1.000
_cell.angle_alpha   90.00
_cell.angle_beta   90.00
_cell.angle_gamma   90.00
#
_symmetry.space_group_name_H-M   'P 1'
#
loop_
_entity.id
_entity.type
_entity.pdbx_description
1 polymer ?
#
loop_
_entity_poly.entity_id
_entity_poly.type
_entity_poly.pdbx_seq_one_letter_code
_entity_poly.pdbx_strand_id
1 'polypeptide(L)'
;MSSFSWFTLGFDIPVINPVGLQPSLASRRPYGEAVPYPDRTFKQGSTLPLKLLLFSAGGNVLTDADVETPPRIVGVMTDDFSSYLPLDNLDAGEANDDGEDFRFANGNWVYNLSTRGLPRGIKYRTTVEMSDGRQFVTGFALK
;
A
#
# COMPACT_ATOMS: atom_id res chain seq x y z
N MET A 1 33.96 32.76 -23.59
CA MET A 1 32.67 32.87 -22.89
C MET A 1 32.24 31.47 -22.53
N SER A 2 32.37 31.12 -21.26
CA SER A 2 32.15 29.76 -20.75
C SER A 2 30.67 29.42 -20.77
N SER A 3 30.31 28.36 -21.48
CA SER A 3 28.99 27.74 -21.44
C SER A 3 28.84 27.02 -20.10
N PHE A 4 27.92 27.50 -19.26
CA PHE A 4 27.47 26.78 -18.08
C PHE A 4 26.46 25.72 -18.54
N SER A 5 26.87 24.46 -18.50
CA SER A 5 25.93 23.34 -18.56
C SER A 5 25.23 23.23 -17.22
N TRP A 6 23.91 23.40 -17.24
CA TRP A 6 23.05 23.08 -16.12
C TRP A 6 23.03 21.56 -15.98
N PHE A 7 23.59 21.03 -14.89
CA PHE A 7 23.34 19.65 -14.50
C PHE A 7 21.85 19.53 -14.23
N THR A 8 21.10 18.94 -15.17
CA THR A 8 19.84 18.30 -14.83
C THR A 8 20.22 17.09 -13.98
N LEU A 9 20.13 17.23 -12.66
CA LEU A 9 20.01 16.08 -11.78
C LEU A 9 18.69 15.42 -12.16
N GLY A 10 18.76 14.49 -13.12
CA GLY A 10 17.70 13.53 -13.34
C GLY A 10 17.63 12.71 -12.07
N PHE A 11 16.72 13.08 -11.17
CA PHE A 11 16.15 12.10 -10.26
C PHE A 11 15.45 11.11 -11.18
N ASP A 12 16.14 10.03 -11.54
CA ASP A 12 15.49 8.82 -12.03
C ASP A 12 14.49 8.47 -10.93
N ILE A 13 13.23 8.82 -11.13
CA ILE A 13 12.14 8.37 -10.27
C ILE A 13 12.26 6.85 -10.34
N PRO A 14 12.64 6.17 -9.25
CA PRO A 14 12.86 4.74 -9.32
C PRO A 14 11.54 4.14 -9.80
N VAL A 15 11.58 3.43 -10.93
CA VAL A 15 10.43 2.64 -11.37
C VAL A 15 10.22 1.58 -10.30
N ILE A 16 9.28 1.84 -9.39
CA ILE A 16 8.99 0.96 -8.27
C ILE A 16 8.14 -0.16 -8.80
N ASN A 17 8.70 -1.36 -8.97
CA ASN A 17 7.89 -2.53 -9.30
C ASN A 17 7.51 -3.22 -7.99
N PRO A 18 6.29 -2.99 -7.45
CA PRO A 18 5.92 -3.63 -6.21
C PRO A 18 5.66 -5.12 -6.49
N VAL A 19 6.33 -6.04 -5.78
CA VAL A 19 6.01 -7.50 -5.82
C VAL A 19 5.29 -7.91 -4.54
N GLY A 20 4.13 -8.56 -4.71
CA GLY A 20 3.27 -9.18 -3.70
C GLY A 20 2.72 -8.32 -2.55
N LEU A 21 1.48 -8.61 -2.14
CA LEU A 21 1.12 -8.61 -0.73
C LEU A 21 1.40 -10.03 -0.20
N GLN A 22 2.39 -10.19 0.68
CA GLN A 22 2.78 -11.50 1.23
C GLN A 22 1.58 -12.25 1.88
N PRO A 23 1.61 -13.60 1.95
CA PRO A 23 0.44 -14.45 1.72
C PRO A 23 -0.66 -14.21 2.74
N SER A 24 -1.73 -13.57 2.28
CA SER A 24 -3.09 -13.60 2.84
C SER A 24 -3.99 -12.61 2.11
N LEU A 25 -3.41 -11.60 1.46
CA LEU A 25 -4.13 -10.59 0.69
C LEU A 25 -4.10 -10.94 -0.80
N ALA A 26 -5.09 -10.44 -1.54
CA ALA A 26 -5.19 -10.68 -2.97
C ALA A 26 -3.97 -10.11 -3.74
N SER A 27 -3.75 -10.59 -4.96
CA SER A 27 -2.79 -9.98 -5.89
C SER A 27 -3.10 -8.48 -6.05
N ARG A 28 -2.13 -7.62 -6.35
CA ARG A 28 -2.46 -6.22 -6.66
C ARG A 28 -2.91 -6.08 -8.11
N ARG A 29 -3.77 -5.09 -8.39
CA ARG A 29 -4.10 -4.65 -9.75
C ARG A 29 -3.91 -3.14 -9.88
N PRO A 30 -3.56 -2.62 -11.06
CA PRO A 30 -3.64 -1.19 -11.33
C PRO A 30 -5.01 -0.60 -10.94
N TYR A 31 -5.02 0.63 -10.46
CA TYR A 31 -6.27 1.34 -10.18
C TYR A 31 -7.17 1.38 -11.44
N GLY A 32 -8.47 1.16 -11.25
CA GLY A 32 -9.46 1.05 -12.33
C GLY A 32 -9.74 -0.38 -12.82
N GLU A 33 -8.90 -1.36 -12.44
CA GLU A 33 -9.17 -2.78 -12.72
C GLU A 33 -10.08 -3.43 -11.66
N ALA A 34 -10.57 -4.63 -11.97
CA ALA A 34 -11.33 -5.46 -11.05
C ALA A 34 -10.47 -5.81 -9.83
N VAL A 35 -11.03 -5.60 -8.63
CA VAL A 35 -10.32 -5.89 -7.37
C VAL A 35 -10.27 -7.40 -7.16
N PRO A 36 -9.08 -7.97 -7.00
CA PRO A 36 -8.96 -9.36 -6.62
C PRO A 36 -9.22 -9.47 -5.11
N TYR A 37 -9.84 -10.57 -4.70
CA TYR A 37 -10.14 -10.88 -3.31
C TYR A 37 -9.47 -12.20 -2.93
N PRO A 38 -8.95 -12.32 -1.70
CA PRO A 38 -8.39 -13.60 -1.26
C PRO A 38 -9.52 -14.61 -1.06
N ASP A 39 -9.25 -15.89 -1.31
CA ASP A 39 -10.20 -16.99 -1.07
C ASP A 39 -10.56 -17.14 0.42
N ARG A 40 -9.69 -16.63 1.30
CA ARG A 40 -9.87 -16.68 2.75
C ARG A 40 -10.32 -15.34 3.28
N THR A 41 -11.38 -15.38 4.09
CA THR A 41 -11.83 -14.23 4.89
C THR A 41 -11.03 -14.12 6.18
N PHE A 42 -10.77 -12.89 6.61
CA PHE A 42 -10.09 -12.57 7.84
C PHE A 42 -11.06 -12.38 9.01
N LYS A 43 -10.56 -12.61 10.23
CA LYS A 43 -11.36 -12.38 11.44
C LYS A 43 -11.54 -10.88 11.68
N GLN A 44 -12.78 -10.44 11.87
CA GLN A 44 -13.07 -9.06 12.29
C GLN A 44 -12.36 -8.70 13.61
N GLY A 45 -11.93 -7.43 13.73
CA GLY A 45 -11.28 -6.90 14.94
C GLY A 45 -9.82 -7.33 15.10
N SER A 46 -9.23 -7.94 14.08
CA SER A 46 -7.81 -8.24 14.00
C SER A 46 -7.04 -7.14 13.26
N THR A 47 -5.72 -7.16 13.39
CA THR A 47 -4.82 -6.36 12.56
C THR A 47 -4.41 -7.16 11.34
N LEU A 48 -4.58 -6.58 10.15
CA LEU A 48 -4.19 -7.15 8.87
C LEU A 48 -2.88 -6.52 8.40
N PRO A 49 -1.74 -7.25 8.42
CA PRO A 49 -0.49 -6.73 7.90
C PRO A 49 -0.49 -6.78 6.37
N LEU A 50 -0.57 -5.61 5.74
CA LEU A 50 -0.33 -5.41 4.32
C LEU A 50 1.18 -5.26 4.11
N LYS A 51 1.80 -6.14 3.32
CA LYS A 51 3.27 -6.18 3.14
C LYS A 51 3.65 -5.97 1.68
N LEU A 52 4.49 -5.00 1.37
CA LEU A 52 4.98 -4.76 0.00
C LEU A 52 6.50 -4.99 -0.05
N LEU A 53 6.97 -5.57 -1.15
CA LEU A 53 8.36 -5.44 -1.58
C LEU A 53 8.41 -4.46 -2.74
N LEU A 54 9.29 -3.47 -2.64
CA LEU A 54 9.56 -2.52 -3.71
C LEU A 54 10.89 -2.87 -4.35
N PHE A 55 10.99 -2.72 -5.66
CA PHE A 55 12.20 -2.99 -6.42
C PHE A 55 12.54 -1.82 -7.31
N SER A 56 13.84 -1.53 -7.45
CA SER A 56 14.36 -0.60 -8.44
C SER A 56 14.21 -1.15 -9.87
N ALA A 57 14.41 -0.30 -10.87
CA ALA A 57 14.45 -0.73 -12.27
C ALA A 57 15.52 -1.80 -12.55
N GLY A 58 16.60 -1.83 -11.76
CA GLY A 58 17.67 -2.83 -11.83
C GLY A 58 17.39 -4.12 -11.06
N GLY A 59 16.23 -4.25 -10.41
CA GLY A 59 15.83 -5.44 -9.65
C GLY A 59 16.35 -5.51 -8.21
N ASN A 60 16.89 -4.41 -7.67
CA ASN A 60 17.31 -4.35 -6.27
C ASN A 60 16.10 -4.06 -5.38
N VAL A 61 15.99 -4.71 -4.21
CA VAL A 61 14.97 -4.38 -3.21
C VAL A 61 15.24 -2.98 -2.67
N LEU A 62 14.20 -2.14 -2.62
CA LEU A 62 14.26 -0.78 -2.09
C LEU A 62 13.88 -0.78 -0.60
N THR A 63 14.73 -0.17 0.23
CA THR A 63 14.52 0.02 1.67
C THR A 63 14.00 1.43 1.97
N ASP A 64 13.78 1.75 3.24
CA ASP A 64 13.49 3.11 3.71
C ASP A 64 14.56 4.13 3.31
N ALA A 65 15.83 3.74 3.29
CA ALA A 65 16.93 4.62 2.88
C ALA A 65 16.91 4.97 1.38
N ASP A 66 16.23 4.17 0.56
CA ASP A 66 16.18 4.33 -0.90
C ASP A 66 14.93 5.09 -1.39
N VAL A 67 13.98 5.38 -0.49
CA VAL A 67 12.65 5.86 -0.83
C VAL A 67 12.37 7.17 -0.09
N GLU A 68 12.25 8.28 -0.84
CA GLU A 68 11.98 9.60 -0.26
C GLU A 68 10.54 9.73 0.27
N THR A 69 9.57 9.12 -0.40
CA THR A 69 8.16 9.12 -0.01
C THR A 69 7.67 7.69 0.17
N PRO A 70 7.27 7.25 1.37
CA PRO A 70 6.81 5.87 1.57
C PRO A 70 5.53 5.58 0.76
N PRO A 71 5.25 4.31 0.44
CA PRO A 71 3.90 3.92 0.01
C PRO A 71 2.90 4.26 1.10
N ARG A 72 1.66 4.57 0.72
CA ARG A 72 0.61 4.94 1.68
C ARG A 72 -0.77 4.43 1.29
N ILE A 73 -1.64 4.27 2.28
CA ILE A 73 -3.05 4.00 2.05
C ILE A 73 -3.75 5.31 1.73
N VAL A 74 -4.38 5.40 0.56
CA VAL A 74 -5.15 6.59 0.14
C VAL A 74 -6.65 6.36 0.15
N GLY A 75 -7.10 5.13 0.43
CA GLY A 75 -8.52 4.87 0.63
C GLY A 75 -8.85 3.41 0.96
N VAL A 76 -9.88 3.23 1.78
CA VAL A 76 -10.54 1.94 1.97
C VAL A 76 -12.05 2.14 1.89
N MET A 77 -12.72 1.29 1.12
CA MET A 77 -14.14 1.36 0.88
C MET A 77 -14.75 -0.03 0.76
N THR A 78 -16.06 -0.13 0.90
CA THR A 78 -16.77 -1.36 0.56
C THR A 78 -16.69 -1.63 -0.95
N ASP A 79 -16.68 -2.90 -1.36
CA ASP A 79 -16.55 -3.28 -2.78
C ASP A 79 -17.70 -2.76 -3.67
N ASP A 80 -18.87 -2.55 -3.06
CA ASP A 80 -20.06 -1.98 -3.70
C ASP A 80 -20.06 -0.44 -3.74
N PHE A 81 -18.99 0.20 -3.27
CA PHE A 81 -18.81 1.65 -3.20
C PHE A 81 -19.86 2.38 -2.34
N SER A 82 -20.58 1.66 -1.47
CA SER A 82 -21.61 2.24 -0.61
C SER A 82 -21.05 3.00 0.60
N SER A 83 -19.82 2.72 1.01
CA SER A 83 -19.20 3.36 2.18
C SER A 83 -17.69 3.53 2.03
N TYR A 84 -17.22 4.74 2.36
CA TYR A 84 -15.80 5.08 2.50
C TYR A 84 -15.42 5.09 3.98
N LEU A 85 -14.28 4.50 4.30
CA LEU A 85 -13.76 4.41 5.66
C LEU A 85 -12.71 5.52 5.89
N PRO A 86 -12.88 6.36 6.94
CA PRO A 86 -11.87 7.33 7.33
C PRO A 86 -10.55 6.62 7.68
N LEU A 87 -9.43 7.09 7.12
CA LEU A 87 -8.12 6.43 7.25
C LEU A 87 -7.55 6.47 8.66
N ASP A 88 -7.85 7.52 9.42
CA ASP A 88 -7.53 7.68 10.83
C ASP A 88 -8.09 6.54 11.71
N ASN A 89 -9.20 5.92 11.30
CA ASN A 89 -9.77 4.75 11.99
C ASN A 89 -9.12 3.41 11.60
N LEU A 90 -8.23 3.40 10.62
CA LEU A 90 -7.62 2.19 10.06
C LEU A 90 -6.20 1.95 10.55
N ASP A 91 -5.61 2.91 11.25
CA ASP A 91 -4.35 2.71 11.94
C ASP A 91 -4.54 1.80 13.17
N ALA A 92 -3.72 0.76 13.27
CA ALA A 92 -3.79 -0.23 14.34
C ALA A 92 -3.11 0.25 15.64
N GLY A 93 -3.53 1.43 16.12
CA GLY A 93 -3.02 2.04 17.34
C GLY A 93 -1.59 2.55 17.19
N GLU A 94 -1.36 3.48 16.25
CA GLU A 94 -0.05 4.08 15.97
C GLU A 94 0.97 3.05 15.49
N ALA A 95 0.51 2.02 14.78
CA ALA A 95 1.35 0.92 14.31
C ALA A 95 1.95 1.18 12.92
N ASN A 96 1.58 2.31 12.31
CA ASN A 96 1.96 2.80 11.00
C ASN A 96 2.65 4.16 11.15
N ASP A 97 3.48 4.53 10.19
CA ASP A 97 4.12 5.84 10.19
C ASP A 97 3.08 6.88 9.74
N ASP A 98 2.97 8.00 10.46
CA ASP A 98 2.00 9.08 10.20
C ASP A 98 0.53 8.62 9.98
N GLY A 99 0.16 7.42 10.47
CA GLY A 99 -1.18 6.82 10.40
C GLY A 99 -1.57 6.23 9.03
N GLU A 100 -1.08 6.80 7.93
CA GLU A 100 -1.39 6.38 6.55
C GLU A 100 -0.21 5.74 5.80
N ASP A 101 1.02 5.94 6.27
CA ASP A 101 2.22 5.49 5.58
C ASP A 101 2.62 4.07 5.98
N PHE A 102 3.12 3.34 4.99
CA PHE A 102 3.77 2.07 5.22
C PHE A 102 5.12 2.32 5.88
N ARG A 103 5.40 1.59 6.95
CA ARG A 103 6.73 1.61 7.60
C ARG A 103 7.62 0.50 7.06
N PHE A 104 8.92 0.75 6.92
CA PHE A 104 9.85 -0.31 6.56
C PHE A 104 10.24 -1.15 7.79
N ALA A 105 9.96 -2.45 7.74
CA ALA A 105 10.29 -3.37 8.82
C ALA A 105 10.56 -4.78 8.31
N ASN A 106 11.63 -5.42 8.83
CA ASN A 106 12.00 -6.79 8.49
C ASN A 106 12.08 -7.04 6.97
N GLY A 107 12.67 -6.10 6.23
CA GLY A 107 12.86 -6.20 4.78
C GLY A 107 11.58 -6.01 3.94
N ASN A 108 10.50 -5.48 4.52
CA ASN A 108 9.24 -5.24 3.82
C ASN A 108 8.70 -3.85 4.21
N TRP A 109 7.95 -3.24 3.31
CA TRP A 109 7.06 -2.13 3.63
C TRP A 109 5.79 -2.70 4.23
N VAL A 110 5.42 -2.29 5.45
CA VAL A 110 4.33 -2.88 6.21
C VAL A 110 3.33 -1.80 6.61
N TYR A 111 2.06 -2.05 6.30
CA TYR A 111 0.94 -1.32 6.86
C TYR A 111 0.06 -2.26 7.67
N ASN A 112 -0.12 -1.95 8.94
CA ASN A 112 -0.96 -2.67 9.87
C ASN A 112 -2.37 -2.09 9.83
N LEU A 113 -3.24 -2.68 9.02
CA LEU A 113 -4.64 -2.25 8.87
C LEU A 113 -5.50 -2.79 10.01
N SER A 114 -6.09 -1.90 10.79
CA SER A 114 -7.09 -2.22 11.80
C SER A 114 -8.42 -2.59 11.15
N THR A 115 -8.97 -3.76 11.51
CA THR A 115 -10.34 -4.15 11.12
C THR A 115 -11.35 -3.95 12.24
N ARG A 116 -10.96 -3.24 13.30
CA ARG A 116 -11.85 -2.92 14.42
C ARG A 116 -12.93 -1.94 13.93
N GLY A 117 -14.18 -2.21 14.27
CA GLY A 117 -15.31 -1.37 13.85
C GLY A 117 -15.81 -1.63 12.43
N LEU A 118 -15.10 -2.44 11.62
CA LEU A 118 -15.56 -2.80 10.28
C LEU A 118 -16.61 -3.92 10.33
N PRO A 119 -17.75 -3.81 9.64
CA PRO A 119 -18.73 -4.88 9.53
C PRO A 119 -18.16 -6.20 8.99
N ARG A 120 -18.58 -7.33 9.59
CA ARG A 120 -18.29 -8.67 9.06
C ARG A 120 -19.16 -9.00 7.85
N GLY A 121 -18.73 -9.96 7.03
CA GLY A 121 -19.43 -10.40 5.82
C GLY A 121 -19.27 -9.45 4.63
N ILE A 122 -18.47 -8.39 4.78
CA ILE A 122 -18.24 -7.37 3.77
C ILE A 122 -16.86 -7.56 3.12
N LYS A 123 -16.81 -7.27 1.82
CA LYS A 123 -15.59 -7.13 1.03
C LYS A 123 -15.17 -5.66 0.98
N TYR A 124 -13.89 -5.43 1.17
CA TYR A 124 -13.30 -4.09 1.19
C TYR A 124 -12.25 -3.99 0.10
N ARG A 125 -12.33 -2.89 -0.66
CA ARG A 125 -11.30 -2.43 -1.59
C ARG A 125 -10.38 -1.47 -0.85
N THR A 126 -9.09 -1.72 -0.93
CA THR A 126 -8.03 -0.84 -0.43
C THR A 126 -7.24 -0.29 -1.61
N THR A 127 -7.03 1.02 -1.64
CA THR A 127 -6.20 1.72 -2.60
C THR A 127 -4.88 2.12 -1.94
N VAL A 128 -3.77 1.72 -2.55
CA VAL A 128 -2.41 2.03 -2.12
C VAL A 128 -1.78 2.94 -3.17
N GLU A 129 -1.23 4.06 -2.75
CA GLU A 129 -0.38 4.90 -3.58
C GLU A 129 1.09 4.54 -3.33
N MET A 130 1.84 4.32 -4.41
CA MET A 130 3.27 4.05 -4.35
C MET A 130 4.06 5.37 -4.37
N SER A 131 5.35 5.32 -4.04
CA SER A 131 6.22 6.49 -4.01
C SER A 131 6.38 7.21 -5.35
N ASP A 132 6.05 6.54 -6.47
CA ASP A 132 6.05 7.12 -7.81
C ASP A 132 4.68 7.68 -8.23
N GLY A 133 3.72 7.76 -7.29
CA GLY A 133 2.37 8.26 -7.50
C GLY A 133 1.41 7.27 -8.18
N ARG A 134 1.87 6.08 -8.60
CA ARG A 134 0.97 5.07 -9.15
C ARG A 134 0.10 4.46 -8.06
N GLN A 135 -1.17 4.24 -8.40
CA GLN A 135 -2.14 3.64 -7.48
C GLN A 135 -2.46 2.19 -7.86
N PHE A 136 -2.58 1.37 -6.82
CA PHE A 136 -2.94 -0.04 -6.92
C PHE A 136 -4.10 -0.35 -6.00
N VAL A 137 -4.93 -1.30 -6.42
CA VAL A 137 -6.03 -1.80 -5.63
C VAL A 137 -5.80 -3.24 -5.19
N THR A 138 -6.24 -3.54 -3.98
CA THR A 138 -6.29 -4.88 -3.40
C THR A 138 -7.58 -5.06 -2.61
N GLY A 139 -8.02 -6.30 -2.44
CA GLY A 139 -9.21 -6.63 -1.67
C GLY A 139 -8.90 -7.42 -0.41
N PHE A 140 -9.77 -7.28 0.59
CA PHE A 140 -9.89 -8.22 1.71
C PHE A 140 -11.37 -8.44 2.06
N ALA A 141 -11.67 -9.52 2.78
CA ALA A 141 -13.03 -9.85 3.21
C ALA A 141 -13.03 -10.23 4.69
N LEU A 142 -14.05 -9.81 5.45
CA LEU A 142 -14.15 -10.07 6.89
C LEU A 142 -15.21 -11.13 7.22
N LYS A 143 -14.97 -11.92 8.27
CA LYS A 143 -15.91 -12.86 8.89
C LYS A 143 -16.01 -12.66 10.40
#